data_AF-A0A2V2U9I8-F1
#
_entry.id   AF-A0A2V2U9I8-F1
#
_cell.length_a   1.000
_cell.length_b   1.000
_cell.length_c   1.000
_cell.angle_alpha   90.00
_cell.angle_beta   90.00
_cell.angle_gamma   90.00
#
_symmetry.space_group_name_H-M   'P 1'
#
loop_
_entity.id
_entity.type
_entity.pdbx_description
1 polymer ?
#
loop_
_entity_poly.entity_id
_entity_poly.type
_entity_poly.pdbx_seq_one_letter_code
_entity_poly.pdbx_strand_id
1 'polypeptide(L)' 'MPGNCKMILVSGLITIGPSFDKLIVSLRTAVANEMRLDKQQTSFNDILDSLILALSEYQFGNG' A
#
# COMPACT_ATOMS: atom_id res chain seq x y z
N MET A 1 3.75 3.11 -11.19
CA MET A 1 3.68 1.63 -11.26
C MET A 1 3.58 1.07 -9.84
N PRO A 2 2.63 0.16 -9.54
CA PRO A 2 2.44 -0.42 -8.20
C PRO A 2 3.64 -1.26 -7.68
N GLY A 3 4.64 -1.52 -8.52
CA GLY A 3 5.86 -2.24 -8.16
C GLY A 3 6.70 -1.58 -7.04
N ASN A 4 6.75 -0.25 -6.99
CA ASN A 4 7.54 0.47 -5.96
C ASN A 4 6.95 0.29 -4.55
N CYS A 5 5.62 0.33 -4.42
CA CYS A 5 4.96 0.25 -3.12
C CYS A 5 5.15 -1.12 -2.46
N LYS A 6 5.04 -2.21 -3.23
CA LYS A 6 5.30 -3.56 -2.72
C LYS A 6 6.74 -3.67 -2.20
N MET A 7 7.71 -3.10 -2.93
CA MET A 7 9.11 -3.10 -2.51
C MET A 7 9.31 -2.33 -1.20
N ILE A 8 8.76 -1.12 -1.08
CA ILE A 8 8.93 -0.30 0.14
C ILE A 8 8.31 -0.98 1.37
N LEU A 9 7.12 -1.58 1.21
CA LEU A 9 6.45 -2.32 2.28
C LEU A 9 7.23 -3.58 2.70
N VAL A 10 7.72 -4.37 1.75
CA VAL A 10 8.50 -5.59 2.03
C VAL A 10 9.88 -5.27 2.61
N SER A 11 10.48 -4.14 2.22
CA SER A 11 11.80 -3.71 2.70
C SER A 11 11.77 -3.21 4.15
N GLY A 12 10.60 -3.13 4.79
CA GLY A 12 10.46 -2.66 6.17
C GLY A 12 10.77 -1.17 6.36
N LEU A 13 10.75 -0.39 5.27
CA LEU A 13 11.11 1.03 5.29
C LEU A 13 10.00 1.93 5.85
N ILE A 14 8.81 1.38 6.10
CA ILE A 14 7.65 2.08 6.65
C ILE A 14 7.18 1.36 7.90
N THR A 15 6.90 2.13 8.95
CA THR A 15 6.18 1.67 10.12
C THR A 15 4.78 2.30 10.13
N ILE A 16 3.75 1.49 10.36
CA ILE A 16 2.38 1.94 10.49
C ILE A 16 2.03 2.00 11.97
N GLY A 17 1.61 3.17 12.45
CA GLY A 17 1.16 3.32 13.83
C GLY A 17 -0.09 2.47 14.11
N PRO A 18 -0.25 1.94 15.34
CA PRO A 18 -1.38 1.07 15.67
C PRO A 18 -2.74 1.79 15.60
N SER A 19 -2.78 3.12 15.67
CA SER A 19 -4.01 3.92 15.55
C SER A 19 -4.61 3.96 14.14
N PHE A 20 -3.90 3.46 13.12
CA PHE A 20 -4.35 3.47 11.72
C PHE A 20 -5.16 2.21 11.38
N ASP A 21 -6.19 1.90 12.18
CA ASP A 21 -6.95 0.65 12.09
C ASP A 21 -7.48 0.36 10.69
N LYS A 22 -8.07 1.36 10.02
CA LYS A 22 -8.62 1.18 8.67
C LYS A 22 -7.55 0.87 7.63
N LEU A 23 -6.35 1.45 7.77
CA LEU A 23 -5.21 1.15 6.90
C LEU A 23 -4.66 -0.26 7.19
N ILE A 24 -4.61 -0.66 8.45
CA ILE A 24 -4.21 -2.01 8.84
C ILE A 24 -5.19 -3.04 8.26
N VAL A 25 -6.49 -2.77 8.35
CA VAL A 25 -7.53 -3.64 7.77
C VAL A 25 -7.44 -3.67 6.24
N SER A 26 -7.20 -2.54 5.58
CA SER A 26 -7.06 -2.52 4.11
C SER A 26 -5.85 -3.33 3.65
N LEU A 27 -4.72 -3.25 4.34
CA LEU A 27 -3.54 -4.06 4.04
C LEU A 27 -3.77 -5.55 4.29
N ARG A 28 -4.49 -5.92 5.35
CA ARG A 28 -4.80 -7.33 5.68
C ARG A 28 -5.81 -7.98 4.74
N THR A 29 -6.68 -7.18 4.12
CA THR A 29 -7.73 -7.64 3.19
C THR A 29 -7.41 -7.33 1.74
N ALA A 30 -6.22 -6.79 1.45
CA ALA A 30 -5.80 -6.43 0.11
C ALA A 30 -5.74 -7.67 -0.79
N VAL A 31 -6.62 -7.70 -1.79
CA VAL A 31 -6.61 -8.68 -2.88
C VAL A 31 -6.25 -7.96 -4.17
N ALA A 32 -5.32 -8.51 -4.93
CA ALA A 32 -4.92 -7.97 -6.21
C ALA A 32 -5.15 -8.98 -7.32
N ASN A 33 -5.87 -8.57 -8.37
CA ASN A 33 -6.08 -9.34 -9.58
C ASN A 33 -5.33 -8.63 -10.71
N GLU A 34 -4.46 -9.36 -11.43
CA GLU A 34 -3.75 -8.83 -12.61
C GLU A 34 -3.05 -7.46 -12.34
N MET A 35 -2.36 -7.35 -11.21
CA MET A 35 -1.66 -6.13 -10.78
C MET A 35 -2.54 -4.92 -10.46
N ARG A 36 -3.86 -5.11 -10.35
CA ARG A 36 -4.82 -4.10 -9.92
C ARG A 36 -5.50 -4.52 -8.62
N LEU A 37 -5.74 -3.57 -7.72
CA LEU A 37 -6.45 -3.82 -6.47
C LEU A 37 -7.90 -4.22 -6.77
N ASP A 38 -8.34 -5.36 -6.24
CA ASP A 38 -9.75 -5.77 -6.27
C ASP A 38 -10.52 -4.97 -5.23
N LYS A 39 -11.25 -3.96 -5.70
CA LYS A 39 -12.01 -3.04 -4.84
C LYS A 39 -13.22 -3.70 -4.18
N GLN A 40 -13.72 -4.82 -4.71
CA GLN A 40 -14.86 -5.53 -4.13
C GLN A 40 -14.44 -6.40 -2.96
N GLN A 41 -13.23 -6.94 -3.01
CA GLN A 41 -12.70 -7.83 -1.96
C GLN A 41 -11.84 -7.09 -0.94
N THR A 42 -11.22 -5.97 -1.31
CA THR A 42 -10.38 -5.17 -0.41
C THR A 42 -11.21 -4.17 0.39
N SER A 43 -11.16 -4.27 1.73
CA SER A 43 -11.81 -3.31 2.62
C SER A 43 -11.04 -1.99 2.68
N PHE A 44 -11.74 -0.86 2.77
CA PHE A 44 -11.12 0.49 2.80
C PHE A 44 -10.07 0.72 1.69
N ASN A 45 -10.41 0.28 0.47
CA ASN A 45 -9.52 0.31 -0.69
C ASN A 45 -9.07 1.73 -1.09
N ASP A 46 -9.87 2.75 -0.78
CA ASP A 46 -9.57 4.17 -0.97
C ASP A 46 -8.36 4.63 -0.15
N ILE A 47 -8.24 4.15 1.09
CA ILE A 47 -7.11 4.43 1.97
C ILE A 47 -5.85 3.76 1.43
N LEU A 48 -5.97 2.51 0.96
CA LEU A 48 -4.84 1.78 0.39
C LEU A 48 -4.37 2.40 -0.93
N ASP A 49 -5.30 2.82 -1.80
CA ASP A 49 -5.00 3.55 -3.03
C ASP A 49 -4.25 4.86 -2.71
N SER A 50 -4.66 5.59 -1.68
CA SER A 50 -3.99 6.82 -1.22
C SER A 50 -2.58 6.56 -0.74
N LEU A 51 -2.35 5.47 0.01
CA LEU A 51 -1.00 5.06 0.43
C LEU A 51 -0.14 4.69 -0.78
N ILE A 52 -0.67 3.90 -1.73
CA ILE A 52 0.04 3.52 -2.96
C ILE A 52 0.45 4.76 -3.76
N LEU A 53 -0.43 5.75 -3.87
CA LEU A 53 -0.14 7.02 -4.52
C LEU A 53 0.96 7.81 -3.78
N ALA A 54 0.87 7.90 -2.45
CA ALA A 54 1.91 8.58 -1.67
C ALA A 54 3.29 7.93 -1.84
N LEU A 55 3.33 6.60 -2.00
CA LEU A 55 4.55 5.83 -2.20
C LEU A 55 5.02 5.78 -3.66
N SER A 56 4.17 6.12 -4.64
CA SER A 56 4.61 6.15 -6.04
C SER A 56 5.61 7.27 -6.31
N GLU A 57 5.50 8.37 -5.57
CA GLU A 57 6.41 9.51 -5.63
C GLU A 57 7.67 9.30 -4.79
N TYR A 58 7.76 8.21 -4.02
CA TYR A 58 8.96 7.90 -3.25
C TYR A 58 10.07 7.47 -4.19
N GLN A 59 10.99 8.39 -4.46
CA GLN A 59 12.22 8.12 -5.19
C GLN A 59 13.28 7.61 -4.19
N PHE A 60 13.79 6.40 -4.43
CA PHE A 60 15.03 5.99 -3.79
C PHE A 60 16.12 6.91 -4.32
N GLY A 61 16.61 7.82 -3.48
CA GLY A 61 17.76 8.64 -3.83
C GLY A 61 18.94 7.72 -4.11
N ASN A 62 19.35 7.61 -5.36
CA ASN A 62 20.67 7.08 -5.68
C ASN A 62 21.68 8.07 -5.11
N GLY A 63 22.35 7.67 -4.03
CA GLY A 63 23.61 8.26 -3.61
C GLY A 63 24.72 7.92 -4.59
#